data_AF-A0A971XPT9-F1
#
_entry.id   AF-A0A971XPT9-F1
#
_cell.length_a   1.000
_cell.length_b   1.000
_cell.length_c   1.000
_cell.angle_alpha   90.00
_cell.angle_beta   90.00
_cell.angle_gamma   90.00
#
_symmetry.space_group_name_H-M   'P 1'
#
loop_
_entity.id
_entity.type
_entity.pdbx_description
1 polymer ?
#
loop_
_entity_poly.entity_id
_entity_poly.type
_entity_poly.pdbx_seq_one_letter_code
_entity_poly.pdbx_strand_id
1 'polypeptide(L)'
;MQLRPLTQSILFRFIVVGLCMIITGSSARYFTLSNYLRDDMTAVVAEQQMALAGYVARDIGHKILVRQSRLRQLGNTLPQAPPESGMIDPGFGNSAPLEALFSAGLLLSTTEGRVLFDTSTFDWSGSALQFVSEYAQRGTSRQTSFISKPFRASGNGGPVLPMTLALKDSNNTTWGYLTGFTYLYNPDFLGNLLQARLGQTGSGFLLISPDDQIFVASSNTDKVLTPTPAPGINLLHDRAMKGYRGAGITTNAHGVEEISAMVSVPNTDWFLVSGIATSEALGTVSRVRDYLLRNTILTIILLLLILLVVVPFTLRPLTKATRQAEKMSHGLAPLAPLAGAGQGEVGVLISAFNRLLDTLKEQQQELSRAANHDSLTALPNRRLLADRLRTALTQSGRNHKTLALLFIDLDHFKPVNDTLGHEAGDTVLQMVAKRLVNKVRESDSVARLGGDEFVVLLTNLDDMTAQATAEKLANELISLLKTPFEIDGQSFTLGASIGGVISGGTHDANDLMHWADQLMYRAKAAGRGRCIVRQAREMGA
;
A
#
# COMPACT_ATOMS: atom_id res chain seq x y z
N MET A 1 -22.01 18.56 20.50
CA MET A 1 -20.82 18.28 19.67
C MET A 1 -20.98 16.88 19.08
N GLN A 2 -21.67 16.75 17.94
CA GLN A 2 -21.87 15.44 17.31
C GLN A 2 -20.56 15.01 16.66
N LEU A 3 -19.87 14.05 17.27
CA LEU A 3 -18.71 13.38 16.69
C LEU A 3 -19.21 12.66 15.43
N ARG A 4 -18.97 13.24 14.24
CA ARG A 4 -19.19 12.52 12.98
C ARG A 4 -18.39 11.21 13.02
N PRO A 5 -18.98 10.07 12.65
CA PRO A 5 -18.29 8.79 12.70
C PRO A 5 -17.03 8.85 11.85
N LEU A 6 -15.91 8.35 12.38
CA LEU A 6 -14.59 8.34 11.72
C LEU A 6 -14.65 7.76 10.29
N THR A 7 -15.60 6.86 10.03
CA THR A 7 -15.86 6.21 8.73
C THR A 7 -16.41 7.15 7.65
N GLN A 8 -16.90 8.34 8.00
CA GLN A 8 -17.31 9.38 7.04
C GLN A 8 -16.17 10.34 6.66
N SER A 9 -15.02 10.27 7.35
CA SER A 9 -13.85 11.07 7.00
C SER A 9 -13.19 10.54 5.74
N ILE A 10 -13.08 11.39 4.71
CA ILE A 10 -12.33 11.08 3.48
C ILE A 10 -10.88 10.70 3.81
N LEU A 11 -10.26 11.39 4.76
CA LEU A 11 -8.90 11.09 5.24
C LEU A 11 -8.79 9.65 5.76
N PHE A 12 -9.74 9.23 6.59
CA PHE A 12 -9.75 7.88 7.16
C PHE A 12 -9.91 6.82 6.07
N ARG A 13 -10.81 7.04 5.10
CA ARG A 13 -11.02 6.11 3.97
C ARG A 13 -9.75 5.96 3.13
N PHE A 14 -9.06 7.05 2.79
CA PHE A 14 -7.80 6.98 2.05
C PHE A 14 -6.71 6.23 2.81
N ILE A 15 -6.58 6.48 4.12
CA ILE A 15 -5.60 5.76 4.95
C ILE A 15 -5.93 4.26 5.01
N VAL A 16 -7.20 3.89 5.21
CA VAL A 16 -7.64 2.49 5.26
C VAL A 16 -7.40 1.79 3.93
N VAL A 17 -7.77 2.39 2.80
CA VAL A 17 -7.53 1.82 1.47
C VAL A 17 -6.03 1.65 1.22
N GLY A 18 -5.21 2.65 1.55
CA GLY A 18 -3.75 2.56 1.45
C GLY A 18 -3.16 1.44 2.30
N LEU A 19 -3.61 1.31 3.55
CA LEU A 19 -3.19 0.24 4.44
C LEU A 19 -3.58 -1.15 3.90
N CYS A 20 -4.82 -1.31 3.40
CA CYS A 20 -5.28 -2.55 2.79
C CYS A 20 -4.44 -2.92 1.55
N MET A 21 -4.10 -1.95 0.70
CA MET A 21 -3.21 -2.19 -0.45
C MET A 21 -1.81 -2.63 -0.03
N ILE A 22 -1.23 -1.98 0.98
CA ILE A 22 0.09 -2.34 1.52
C ILE A 22 0.07 -3.77 2.08
N ILE A 23 -0.91 -4.10 2.93
CA ILE A 23 -1.03 -5.43 3.54
C ILE A 23 -1.23 -6.49 2.46
N THR A 24 -2.18 -6.29 1.55
CA THR A 24 -2.50 -7.26 0.49
C THR A 24 -1.31 -7.47 -0.45
N GLY A 25 -0.63 -6.39 -0.85
CA GLY A 25 0.54 -6.47 -1.72
C GLY A 25 1.72 -7.16 -1.03
N SER A 26 2.01 -6.84 0.22
CA SER A 26 3.07 -7.48 1.00
C SER A 26 2.78 -8.96 1.25
N SER A 27 1.53 -9.32 1.58
CA SER A 27 1.12 -10.72 1.76
C SER A 27 1.23 -11.50 0.45
N ALA A 28 0.70 -10.98 -0.66
CA ALA A 28 0.78 -11.63 -1.97
C ALA A 28 2.24 -11.89 -2.39
N ARG A 29 3.12 -10.90 -2.21
CA ARG A 29 4.55 -11.02 -2.48
C ARG A 29 5.23 -12.05 -1.58
N TYR A 30 4.88 -12.09 -0.29
CA TYR A 30 5.42 -13.08 0.65
C TYR A 30 5.03 -14.51 0.25
N PHE A 31 3.74 -14.75 -0.03
CA PHE A 31 3.25 -16.08 -0.41
C PHE A 31 3.85 -16.57 -1.74
N THR A 32 3.85 -15.72 -2.77
CA THR A 32 4.41 -16.08 -4.09
C THR A 32 5.89 -16.40 -4.00
N LEU A 33 6.68 -15.54 -3.33
CA LEU A 33 8.12 -15.73 -3.24
C LEU A 33 8.50 -16.90 -2.32
N SER A 34 7.77 -17.10 -1.21
CA SER A 34 8.03 -18.21 -0.29
C SER A 34 7.76 -19.57 -0.95
N ASN A 35 6.68 -19.70 -1.72
CA ASN A 35 6.37 -20.94 -2.43
C ASN A 35 7.39 -21.19 -3.55
N TYR A 36 7.68 -20.17 -4.35
CA TYR A 36 8.67 -20.26 -5.42
C TYR A 36 10.05 -20.69 -4.90
N LEU A 37 10.56 -20.01 -3.85
CA LEU A 37 11.87 -20.35 -3.28
C LEU A 37 11.93 -21.76 -2.71
N ARG A 38 10.84 -22.25 -2.12
CA ARG A 38 10.83 -23.60 -1.54
C ARG A 38 10.85 -24.67 -2.64
N ASP A 39 9.92 -24.59 -3.58
CA ASP A 39 9.77 -25.62 -4.61
C ASP A 39 10.99 -25.65 -5.54
N ASP A 40 11.45 -24.49 -5.99
CA ASP A 40 12.60 -24.36 -6.90
C ASP A 40 13.89 -24.81 -6.23
N MET A 41 14.14 -24.41 -4.97
CA MET A 41 15.34 -24.89 -4.25
C MET A 41 15.28 -26.37 -3.92
N THR A 42 14.10 -26.95 -3.62
CA THR A 42 14.00 -28.40 -3.42
C THR A 42 14.35 -29.17 -4.69
N ALA A 43 13.91 -28.69 -5.86
CA ALA A 43 14.25 -29.30 -7.14
C ALA A 43 15.76 -29.21 -7.43
N VAL A 44 16.36 -28.02 -7.25
CA VAL A 44 17.80 -27.82 -7.43
C VAL A 44 18.62 -28.69 -6.50
N VAL A 45 18.27 -28.76 -5.21
CA VAL A 45 18.98 -29.63 -4.25
C VAL A 45 18.80 -31.10 -4.62
N ALA A 46 17.60 -31.53 -5.02
CA ALA A 46 17.34 -32.90 -5.45
C ALA A 46 18.20 -33.29 -6.66
N GLU A 47 18.31 -32.41 -7.67
CA GLU A 47 19.19 -32.63 -8.83
C GLU A 47 20.67 -32.70 -8.43
N GLN A 48 21.14 -31.80 -7.56
CA GLN A 48 22.50 -31.84 -7.03
C GLN A 48 22.79 -33.15 -6.28
N GLN A 49 21.85 -33.62 -5.45
CA GLN A 49 21.96 -34.89 -4.75
C GLN A 49 21.99 -36.07 -5.73
N MET A 50 21.18 -36.07 -6.80
CA MET A 50 21.24 -37.11 -7.83
C MET A 50 22.58 -37.11 -8.57
N ALA A 51 23.11 -35.95 -8.92
CA ALA A 51 24.39 -35.83 -9.62
C ALA A 51 25.54 -36.36 -8.74
N LEU A 52 25.57 -35.96 -7.47
CA LEU A 52 26.57 -36.42 -6.50
C LEU A 52 26.45 -37.92 -6.23
N ALA A 53 25.23 -38.41 -5.93
CA ALA A 53 24.97 -39.83 -5.73
C ALA A 53 25.36 -40.64 -6.97
N GLY A 54 25.06 -40.13 -8.18
CA GLY A 54 25.42 -40.77 -9.43
C GLY A 54 26.93 -40.82 -9.68
N TYR A 55 27.67 -39.78 -9.29
CA TYR A 55 29.13 -39.80 -9.34
C TYR A 55 29.69 -40.88 -8.40
N VAL A 56 29.27 -40.88 -7.13
CA VAL A 56 29.73 -41.85 -6.14
C VAL A 56 29.34 -43.27 -6.55
N ALA A 57 28.11 -43.50 -7.00
CA ALA A 57 27.66 -44.80 -7.47
C ALA A 57 28.48 -45.31 -8.66
N ARG A 58 28.82 -44.45 -9.63
CA ARG A 58 29.71 -44.81 -10.74
C ARG A 58 31.13 -45.14 -10.28
N ASP A 59 31.69 -44.37 -9.34
CA ASP A 59 33.02 -44.65 -8.79
C ASP A 59 33.06 -45.99 -8.05
N ILE A 60 32.04 -46.29 -7.23
CA ILE A 60 31.88 -47.58 -6.55
C ILE A 60 31.81 -48.71 -7.58
N GLY A 61 30.93 -48.58 -8.58
CA GLY A 61 30.78 -49.58 -9.65
C GLY A 61 32.07 -49.79 -10.42
N HIS A 62 32.83 -48.73 -10.71
CA HIS A 62 34.13 -48.82 -11.37
C HIS A 62 35.16 -49.56 -10.51
N LYS A 63 35.25 -49.24 -9.21
CA LYS A 63 36.17 -49.89 -8.27
C LYS A 63 35.89 -51.37 -8.07
N ILE A 64 34.62 -51.77 -8.11
CA ILE A 64 34.20 -53.18 -8.09
C ILE A 64 34.58 -53.86 -9.41
N LEU A 65 34.30 -53.22 -10.55
CA LEU A 65 34.61 -53.75 -11.88
C LEU A 65 36.11 -53.99 -12.07
N VAL A 66 36.97 -53.07 -11.60
CA VAL A 66 38.43 -53.21 -11.66
C VAL A 66 38.89 -54.46 -10.89
N ARG A 67 38.34 -54.68 -9.70
CA ARG A 67 38.66 -55.85 -8.86
C ARG A 67 38.19 -57.15 -9.50
N GLN A 68 36.95 -57.22 -9.99
CA GLN A 68 36.44 -58.39 -10.70
C GLN A 68 37.23 -58.69 -11.98
N SER A 69 37.61 -57.67 -12.74
CA SER A 69 38.45 -57.83 -13.94
C SER A 69 39.83 -58.38 -13.59
N ARG A 70 40.41 -57.92 -12.48
CA ARG A 70 41.68 -58.44 -11.98
C ARG A 70 41.57 -59.88 -11.49
N LEU A 71 40.51 -60.24 -10.77
CA LEU A 71 40.25 -61.64 -10.39
C LEU A 71 40.13 -62.53 -11.62
N ARG A 72 39.42 -62.09 -12.67
CA ARG A 72 39.32 -62.85 -13.92
C ARG A 72 40.68 -63.05 -14.59
N GLN A 73 41.52 -62.02 -14.62
CA GLN A 73 42.87 -62.12 -15.16
C GLN A 73 43.73 -63.14 -14.37
N LEU A 74 43.63 -63.15 -13.04
CA LEU A 74 44.28 -64.15 -12.18
C LEU A 74 43.71 -65.55 -12.40
N GLY A 75 42.38 -65.67 -12.55
CA GLY A 75 41.73 -66.95 -12.83
C GLY A 75 42.23 -67.58 -14.12
N ASN A 76 42.53 -66.78 -15.14
CA ASN A 76 43.07 -67.26 -16.41
C ASN A 76 44.51 -67.81 -16.30
N THR A 77 45.26 -67.48 -15.25
CA THR A 77 46.59 -68.05 -15.00
C THR A 77 46.55 -69.31 -14.14
N LEU A 78 45.38 -69.67 -13.61
CA LEU A 78 45.19 -70.89 -12.82
C LEU A 78 44.95 -72.12 -13.73
N PRO A 79 45.24 -73.34 -13.25
CA PRO A 79 44.94 -74.58 -13.97
C PRO A 79 43.44 -74.69 -14.31
N GLN A 80 43.11 -75.36 -15.43
CA GLN A 80 41.71 -75.63 -15.81
C GLN A 80 41.09 -76.83 -15.06
N ALA A 81 41.81 -77.45 -14.12
CA ALA A 81 41.34 -78.56 -13.32
C ALA A 81 41.95 -78.47 -11.90
N PRO A 82 41.29 -79.02 -10.87
CA PRO A 82 41.83 -79.02 -9.52
C PRO A 82 43.15 -79.81 -9.48
N PRO A 83 44.21 -79.30 -8.83
CA PRO A 83 45.46 -80.04 -8.70
C PRO A 83 45.24 -81.35 -7.90
N GLU A 84 45.84 -82.44 -8.39
CA GLU A 84 45.70 -83.78 -7.79
C GLU A 84 46.41 -83.89 -6.42
N SER A 85 47.47 -83.10 -6.17
CA SER A 85 48.18 -83.00 -4.89
C SER A 85 48.96 -81.69 -4.78
N GLY A 86 48.87 -81.00 -3.63
CA GLY A 86 49.69 -79.83 -3.30
C GLY A 86 48.95 -78.48 -3.29
N MET A 87 49.46 -77.54 -2.49
CA MET A 87 49.05 -76.12 -2.52
C MET A 87 49.58 -75.45 -3.80
N ILE A 88 48.83 -74.48 -4.32
CA ILE A 88 49.35 -73.59 -5.37
C ILE A 88 50.47 -72.73 -4.77
N ASP A 89 51.49 -72.37 -5.56
CA ASP A 89 52.65 -71.58 -5.13
C ASP A 89 52.22 -70.40 -4.21
N PRO A 90 52.74 -70.31 -2.97
CA PRO A 90 52.40 -69.23 -2.04
C PRO A 90 52.70 -67.82 -2.59
N GLY A 91 53.54 -67.68 -3.62
CA GLY A 91 53.78 -66.42 -4.33
C GLY A 91 52.63 -65.95 -5.25
N PHE A 92 51.67 -66.80 -5.57
CA PHE A 92 50.62 -66.53 -6.58
C PHE A 92 49.73 -65.31 -6.25
N GLY A 93 49.46 -65.07 -4.97
CA GLY A 93 48.65 -63.93 -4.51
C GLY A 93 49.43 -62.81 -3.83
N ASN A 94 50.75 -62.91 -3.74
CA ASN A 94 51.58 -62.02 -2.92
C ASN A 94 52.35 -61.01 -3.77
N SER A 95 51.60 -60.06 -4.38
CA SER A 95 52.20 -58.94 -5.10
C SER A 95 51.56 -57.62 -4.66
N ALA A 96 52.37 -56.57 -4.52
CA ALA A 96 51.92 -55.26 -4.06
C ALA A 96 50.67 -54.70 -4.82
N PRO A 97 50.52 -54.88 -6.15
CA PRO A 97 49.31 -54.46 -6.85
C PRO A 97 48.05 -55.25 -6.48
N LEU A 98 48.18 -56.50 -6.04
CA LEU A 98 47.06 -57.35 -5.60
C LEU A 98 46.64 -57.01 -4.17
N GLU A 99 47.60 -56.77 -3.27
CA GLU A 99 47.31 -56.33 -1.90
C GLU A 99 46.54 -55.00 -1.87
N ALA A 100 46.85 -54.07 -2.79
CA ALA A 100 46.12 -52.80 -2.91
C ALA A 100 44.64 -52.99 -3.31
N LEU A 101 44.34 -53.99 -4.15
CA LEU A 101 42.98 -54.27 -4.60
C LEU A 101 42.21 -55.15 -3.61
N PHE A 102 42.85 -56.19 -3.10
CA PHE A 102 42.29 -57.19 -2.18
C PHE A 102 42.94 -57.07 -0.81
N SER A 103 42.67 -55.93 -0.16
CA SER A 103 43.28 -55.55 1.12
C SER A 103 43.02 -56.49 2.29
N ALA A 104 42.06 -57.41 2.16
CA ALA A 104 41.79 -58.42 3.16
C ALA A 104 42.28 -59.83 2.75
N GLY A 105 42.88 -59.98 1.56
CA GLY A 105 43.50 -61.20 1.05
C GLY A 105 42.74 -61.89 -0.08
N LEU A 106 43.23 -63.06 -0.51
CA LEU A 106 42.64 -63.92 -1.53
C LEU A 106 42.45 -65.34 -0.99
N LEU A 107 41.42 -66.05 -1.43
CA LEU A 107 41.16 -67.46 -1.11
C LEU A 107 40.84 -68.23 -2.38
N LEU A 108 41.50 -69.36 -2.59
CA LEU A 108 41.14 -70.34 -3.60
C LEU A 108 40.64 -71.60 -2.92
N SER A 109 39.47 -72.07 -3.33
CA SER A 109 38.88 -73.32 -2.81
C SER A 109 38.29 -74.16 -3.94
N THR A 110 38.19 -75.48 -3.74
CA THR A 110 37.43 -76.35 -4.64
C THR A 110 35.94 -76.30 -4.33
N THR A 111 35.09 -76.84 -5.21
CA THR A 111 33.65 -76.97 -4.98
C THR A 111 33.28 -77.81 -3.76
N GLU A 112 34.15 -78.72 -3.35
CA GLU A 112 34.03 -79.55 -2.15
C GLU A 112 34.50 -78.82 -0.89
N GLY A 113 34.94 -77.56 -1.03
CA GLY A 113 35.37 -76.71 0.08
C GLY A 113 36.81 -76.90 0.53
N ARG A 114 37.62 -77.70 -0.19
CA ARG A 114 39.05 -77.84 0.09
C ARG A 114 39.77 -76.54 -0.26
N VAL A 115 40.42 -75.91 0.71
CA VAL A 115 41.23 -74.70 0.50
C VAL A 115 42.55 -75.06 -0.17
N LEU A 116 42.84 -74.42 -1.30
CA LEU A 116 44.07 -74.63 -2.08
C LEU A 116 45.10 -73.51 -1.88
N PHE A 117 44.63 -72.31 -1.50
CA PHE A 117 45.43 -71.11 -1.26
C PHE A 117 44.63 -70.13 -0.38
N ASP A 118 45.27 -69.52 0.61
CA ASP A 118 44.65 -68.52 1.49
C ASP A 118 45.68 -67.47 1.92
N THR A 119 45.45 -66.21 1.55
CA THR A 119 46.21 -65.03 2.00
C THR A 119 45.33 -64.07 2.79
N SER A 120 44.20 -64.54 3.33
CA SER A 120 43.32 -63.72 4.16
C SER A 120 44.06 -63.19 5.39
N THR A 121 43.80 -61.91 5.69
CA THR A 121 44.42 -61.19 6.81
C THR A 121 43.65 -61.36 8.13
N PHE A 122 42.56 -62.13 8.10
CA PHE A 122 41.63 -62.31 9.21
C PHE A 122 41.43 -63.80 9.52
N ASP A 123 41.06 -64.12 10.75
CA ASP A 123 40.77 -65.49 11.17
C ASP A 123 39.34 -65.88 10.76
N TRP A 124 39.19 -67.12 10.29
CA TRP A 124 37.93 -67.72 9.83
C TRP A 124 37.01 -68.19 10.96
N SER A 125 37.44 -68.10 12.22
CA SER A 125 36.60 -68.35 13.42
C SER A 125 35.79 -69.66 13.39
N GLY A 126 36.36 -70.75 12.83
CA GLY A 126 35.78 -72.10 12.94
C GLY A 126 35.52 -72.87 11.66
N SER A 127 35.40 -72.23 10.47
CA SER A 127 35.80 -72.83 9.17
C SER A 127 35.57 -71.89 7.99
N ALA A 128 36.58 -71.72 7.13
CA ALA A 128 36.41 -71.12 5.80
C ALA A 128 35.37 -71.88 4.94
N LEU A 129 35.17 -73.18 5.24
CA LEU A 129 34.23 -74.08 4.57
C LEU A 129 32.77 -73.61 4.63
N GLN A 130 32.30 -73.13 5.79
CA GLN A 130 30.93 -72.64 5.92
C GLN A 130 30.71 -71.40 5.06
N PHE A 131 31.69 -70.49 5.05
CA PHE A 131 31.69 -69.32 4.18
C PHE A 131 31.71 -69.70 2.68
N VAL A 132 32.50 -70.71 2.30
CA VAL A 132 32.57 -71.25 0.92
C VAL A 132 31.23 -71.80 0.45
N SER A 133 30.52 -72.50 1.34
CA SER A 133 29.21 -73.08 1.02
C SER A 133 28.12 -72.02 0.74
N GLU A 134 28.15 -70.88 1.44
CA GLU A 134 27.13 -69.83 1.31
C GLU A 134 27.21 -69.07 -0.01
N TYR A 135 28.42 -68.81 -0.53
CA TYR A 135 28.57 -68.12 -1.81
C TYR A 135 28.51 -69.08 -3.01
N ALA A 136 28.89 -70.35 -2.83
CA ALA A 136 28.74 -71.38 -3.87
C ALA A 136 27.27 -71.56 -4.29
N GLN A 137 26.32 -71.27 -3.39
CA GLN A 137 24.89 -71.24 -3.70
C GLN A 137 24.46 -70.04 -4.56
N ARG A 138 25.17 -68.90 -4.49
CA ARG A 138 24.92 -67.72 -5.34
C ARG A 138 25.54 -67.84 -6.73
N GLY A 139 26.65 -68.56 -6.83
CA GLY A 139 27.32 -68.88 -8.10
C GLY A 139 26.44 -69.75 -8.99
N THR A 140 25.49 -69.15 -9.71
CA THR A 140 24.69 -69.89 -10.69
C THR A 140 25.59 -70.31 -11.87
N SER A 141 25.30 -71.42 -12.53
CA SER A 141 26.07 -71.94 -13.68
C SER A 141 26.33 -70.93 -14.82
N ARG A 142 25.57 -69.83 -14.87
CA ARG A 142 25.66 -68.74 -15.86
C ARG A 142 26.59 -67.57 -15.50
N GLN A 143 26.87 -67.29 -14.22
CA GLN A 143 27.70 -66.14 -13.83
C GLN A 143 29.13 -66.59 -13.49
N THR A 144 30.12 -66.05 -14.21
CA THR A 144 31.54 -66.37 -13.98
C THR A 144 32.17 -65.55 -12.85
N SER A 145 31.61 -64.38 -12.52
CA SER A 145 32.06 -63.49 -11.45
C SER A 145 30.87 -62.83 -10.77
N PHE A 146 30.84 -62.81 -9.44
CA PHE A 146 29.74 -62.24 -8.65
C PHE A 146 30.24 -61.63 -7.33
N ILE A 147 29.36 -60.88 -6.67
CA ILE A 147 29.63 -60.24 -5.38
C ILE A 147 28.87 -61.02 -4.30
N SER A 148 29.58 -61.45 -3.27
CA SER A 148 29.01 -62.23 -2.18
C SER A 148 28.53 -61.32 -1.06
N LYS A 149 27.69 -61.84 -0.17
CA LYS A 149 27.18 -61.08 0.98
C LYS A 149 28.35 -60.58 1.83
N PRO A 150 28.48 -59.26 2.07
CA PRO A 150 29.53 -58.75 2.92
C PRO A 150 29.32 -59.17 4.37
N PHE A 151 30.42 -59.39 5.08
CA PHE A 151 30.43 -59.91 6.44
C PHE A 151 31.48 -59.16 7.28
N ARG A 152 31.41 -59.30 8.59
CA ARG A 152 32.41 -58.73 9.50
C ARG A 152 33.49 -59.77 9.76
N ALA A 153 34.74 -59.45 9.41
CA ALA A 153 35.88 -60.31 9.72
C ALA A 153 36.06 -60.43 11.24
N SER A 154 36.49 -61.61 11.72
CA SER A 154 36.70 -61.86 13.15
C SER A 154 37.95 -61.11 13.68
N GLY A 155 38.03 -60.88 15.01
CA GLY A 155 39.13 -60.16 15.65
C GLY A 155 39.09 -58.64 15.45
N ASN A 156 40.25 -58.01 15.21
CA ASN A 156 40.37 -56.57 14.91
C ASN A 156 39.91 -56.19 13.48
N GLY A 157 39.21 -57.09 12.79
CA GLY A 157 38.77 -56.93 11.41
C GLY A 157 37.58 -55.99 11.23
N GLY A 158 37.59 -55.24 10.12
CA GLY A 158 36.46 -54.43 9.66
C GLY A 158 35.44 -55.24 8.83
N PRO A 159 34.40 -54.57 8.30
CA PRO A 159 33.49 -55.19 7.34
C PRO A 159 34.20 -55.42 5.99
N VAL A 160 34.05 -56.63 5.46
CA VAL A 160 34.76 -57.13 4.27
C VAL A 160 33.76 -57.45 3.17
N LEU A 161 34.14 -57.10 1.94
CA LEU A 161 33.42 -57.45 0.73
C LEU A 161 34.14 -58.57 -0.03
N PRO A 162 33.51 -59.75 -0.17
CA PRO A 162 34.03 -60.83 -0.99
C PRO A 162 33.56 -60.68 -2.45
N MET A 163 34.50 -60.78 -3.37
CA MET A 163 34.24 -60.87 -4.81
C MET A 163 34.74 -62.22 -5.29
N THR A 164 33.86 -63.02 -5.88
CA THR A 164 34.16 -64.41 -6.20
C THR A 164 34.11 -64.63 -7.70
N LEU A 165 35.13 -65.33 -8.21
CA LEU A 165 35.21 -65.85 -9.56
C LEU A 165 35.04 -67.38 -9.52
N ALA A 166 34.06 -67.89 -10.27
CA ALA A 166 33.89 -69.31 -10.49
C ALA A 166 34.89 -69.80 -11.56
N LEU A 167 35.79 -70.71 -11.17
CA LEU A 167 36.77 -71.33 -12.06
C LEU A 167 36.14 -72.55 -12.69
N LYS A 168 36.19 -72.61 -14.02
CA LYS A 168 35.55 -73.66 -14.80
C LYS A 168 36.57 -74.51 -15.53
N ASP A 169 36.23 -75.78 -15.69
CA ASP A 169 37.00 -76.73 -16.48
C ASP A 169 36.70 -76.61 -17.98
N SER A 170 37.36 -77.43 -18.78
CA SER A 170 37.14 -77.52 -20.23
C SER A 170 35.71 -77.94 -20.60
N ASN A 171 34.97 -78.57 -19.69
CA ASN A 171 33.57 -78.94 -19.84
C ASN A 171 32.60 -77.85 -19.34
N ASN A 172 33.12 -76.66 -19.00
CA ASN A 172 32.36 -75.53 -18.45
C ASN A 172 31.67 -75.84 -17.10
N THR A 173 32.15 -76.86 -16.39
CA THR A 173 31.75 -77.20 -15.02
C THR A 173 32.63 -76.43 -14.04
N THR A 174 32.03 -75.79 -13.04
CA THR A 174 32.78 -75.11 -11.99
C THR A 174 33.51 -76.13 -11.11
N TRP A 175 34.84 -76.06 -11.02
CA TRP A 175 35.64 -76.95 -10.15
C TRP A 175 36.15 -76.24 -8.90
N GLY A 176 36.16 -74.91 -8.89
CA GLY A 176 36.65 -74.13 -7.76
C GLY A 176 36.25 -72.66 -7.82
N TYR A 177 36.59 -71.95 -6.74
CA TYR A 177 36.25 -70.55 -6.54
C TYR A 177 37.47 -69.76 -6.09
N LEU A 178 37.82 -68.72 -6.85
CA LEU A 178 38.80 -67.72 -6.48
C LEU A 178 38.07 -66.50 -5.93
N THR A 179 38.21 -66.27 -4.62
CA THR A 179 37.58 -65.14 -3.93
C THR A 179 38.62 -64.13 -3.50
N GLY A 180 38.40 -62.87 -3.83
CA GLY A 180 39.17 -61.75 -3.29
C GLY A 180 38.38 -60.97 -2.25
N PHE A 181 39.05 -60.62 -1.16
CA PHE A 181 38.47 -59.91 -0.03
C PHE A 181 39.01 -58.48 0.04
N THR A 182 38.09 -57.52 0.17
CA THR A 182 38.45 -56.10 0.33
C THR A 182 37.75 -55.54 1.55
N TYR A 183 38.48 -54.88 2.45
CA TYR A 183 37.85 -54.11 3.52
C TYR A 183 37.05 -52.95 2.93
N LEU A 184 35.76 -52.83 3.29
CA LEU A 184 34.88 -51.80 2.72
C LEU A 184 35.43 -50.39 2.94
N TYR A 185 35.91 -50.11 4.15
CA TYR A 185 36.40 -48.78 4.56
C TYR A 185 37.91 -48.57 4.32
N ASN A 186 38.53 -49.40 3.48
CA ASN A 186 39.89 -49.11 3.03
C ASN A 186 39.89 -47.78 2.24
N PRO A 187 40.86 -46.86 2.47
CA PRO A 187 41.01 -45.61 1.73
C PRO A 187 40.93 -45.75 0.21
N ASP A 188 41.48 -46.83 -0.35
CA ASP A 188 41.53 -47.12 -1.80
C ASP A 188 40.26 -47.78 -2.34
N PHE A 189 39.24 -48.00 -1.49
CA PHE A 189 37.95 -48.53 -1.88
C PHE A 189 36.80 -47.56 -1.55
N LEU A 190 36.09 -47.73 -0.43
CA LEU A 190 34.96 -46.85 -0.06
C LEU A 190 35.29 -45.88 1.07
N GLY A 191 36.44 -46.03 1.74
CA GLY A 191 36.79 -45.27 2.94
C GLY A 191 36.65 -43.77 2.76
N ASN A 192 37.30 -43.21 1.74
CA ASN A 192 37.28 -41.77 1.47
C ASN A 192 35.92 -41.26 0.94
N LEU A 193 35.17 -42.10 0.20
CA LEU A 193 33.89 -41.70 -0.40
C LEU A 193 32.78 -41.60 0.64
N LEU A 194 32.73 -42.55 1.58
CA LEU A 194 31.65 -42.65 2.56
C LEU A 194 31.93 -41.82 3.82
N GLN A 195 33.19 -41.50 4.11
CA GLN A 195 33.57 -40.57 5.17
C GLN A 195 33.32 -39.10 4.80
N ALA A 196 33.14 -38.78 3.52
CA ALA A 196 32.70 -37.46 3.09
C ALA A 196 31.29 -37.19 3.63
N ARG A 197 31.20 -36.43 4.73
CA ARG A 197 29.92 -36.09 5.37
C ARG A 197 29.15 -35.12 4.48
N LEU A 198 28.00 -35.58 4.00
CA LEU A 198 26.99 -34.73 3.37
C LEU A 198 26.15 -34.06 4.45
N GLY A 199 26.56 -32.84 4.80
CA GLY A 199 25.93 -32.06 5.85
C GLY A 199 26.19 -32.60 7.26
N GLN A 200 25.58 -31.95 8.24
CA GLN A 200 25.63 -32.33 9.65
C GLN A 200 24.48 -33.26 10.03
N THR A 201 23.34 -33.17 9.32
CA THR A 201 22.11 -33.90 9.66
C THR A 201 21.51 -34.57 8.41
N GLY A 202 21.19 -35.86 8.51
CA GLY A 202 20.59 -36.64 7.42
C GLY A 202 21.14 -38.07 7.34
N SER A 203 20.67 -38.83 6.36
CA SER A 203 21.16 -40.19 6.10
C SER A 203 22.60 -40.25 5.59
N GLY A 204 23.14 -39.15 5.05
CA GLY A 204 24.46 -39.15 4.40
C GLY A 204 24.45 -40.09 3.19
N PHE A 205 25.55 -40.82 2.97
CA PHE A 205 25.57 -41.90 1.99
C PHE A 205 25.19 -43.24 2.62
N LEU A 206 24.29 -43.98 1.98
CA LEU A 206 23.94 -45.36 2.33
C LEU A 206 24.03 -46.23 1.06
N LEU A 207 24.85 -47.27 1.10
CA LEU A 207 24.93 -48.28 0.05
C LEU A 207 24.12 -49.50 0.48
N ILE A 208 23.17 -49.93 -0.33
CA ILE A 208 22.16 -50.93 0.04
C ILE A 208 22.15 -52.07 -0.96
N SER A 209 22.13 -53.30 -0.44
CA SER A 209 21.89 -54.52 -1.22
C SER A 209 20.41 -54.91 -1.09
N PRO A 210 19.59 -54.81 -2.15
CA PRO A 210 18.18 -55.17 -2.10
C PRO A 210 17.96 -56.66 -1.76
N ASP A 211 18.75 -57.54 -2.36
CA ASP A 211 18.62 -58.99 -2.21
C ASP A 211 18.97 -59.45 -0.79
N ASP A 212 19.99 -58.83 -0.20
CA ASP A 212 20.42 -59.12 1.17
C ASP A 212 19.61 -58.38 2.23
N GLN A 213 18.87 -57.33 1.84
CA GLN A 213 18.17 -56.41 2.73
C GLN A 213 19.08 -55.84 3.83
N ILE A 214 20.32 -55.48 3.47
CA ILE A 214 21.30 -54.88 4.38
C ILE A 214 21.86 -53.57 3.85
N PHE A 215 22.31 -52.73 4.77
CA PHE A 215 23.22 -51.63 4.48
C PHE A 215 24.64 -52.19 4.29
N VAL A 216 25.10 -52.27 3.04
CA VAL A 216 26.46 -52.71 2.73
C VAL A 216 27.48 -51.76 3.33
N ALA A 217 27.29 -50.45 3.13
CA ALA A 217 28.19 -49.42 3.65
C ALA A 217 27.42 -48.13 3.91
N SER A 218 27.92 -47.29 4.82
CA SER A 218 27.20 -46.09 5.27
C SER A 218 28.16 -45.01 5.78
N SER A 219 27.82 -43.74 5.64
CA SER A 219 28.52 -42.63 6.30
C SER A 219 28.44 -42.71 7.83
N ASN A 220 27.39 -43.35 8.36
CA ASN A 220 27.32 -43.76 9.75
C ASN A 220 27.71 -45.25 9.86
N THR A 221 28.87 -45.51 10.49
CA THR A 221 29.46 -46.85 10.63
C THR A 221 28.60 -47.82 11.43
N ASP A 222 27.70 -47.33 12.29
CA ASP A 222 26.83 -48.17 13.12
C ASP A 222 25.76 -48.89 12.30
N LYS A 223 25.46 -48.40 11.09
CA LYS A 223 24.50 -49.02 10.18
C LYS A 223 25.11 -50.10 9.31
N VAL A 224 26.41 -50.28 9.31
CA VAL A 224 27.07 -51.19 8.37
C VAL A 224 26.75 -52.64 8.71
N LEU A 225 26.29 -53.38 7.71
CA LEU A 225 25.81 -54.76 7.80
C LEU A 225 24.60 -54.96 8.71
N THR A 226 23.83 -53.90 8.99
CA THR A 226 22.55 -54.01 9.68
C THR A 226 21.40 -54.18 8.68
N PRO A 227 20.27 -54.81 9.07
CA PRO A 227 19.09 -54.95 8.23
C PRO A 227 18.49 -53.60 7.81
N THR A 228 17.92 -53.53 6.61
CA THR A 228 17.14 -52.37 6.17
C THR A 228 15.86 -52.22 7.00
N PRO A 229 15.30 -50.99 7.13
CA PRO A 229 14.06 -50.76 7.86
C PRO A 229 12.89 -51.59 7.30
N ALA A 230 11.93 -51.90 8.17
CA ALA A 230 10.69 -52.55 7.74
C ALA A 230 9.91 -51.68 6.74
N PRO A 231 9.18 -52.30 5.78
CA PRO A 231 8.34 -51.55 4.84
C PRO A 231 7.35 -50.63 5.55
N GLY A 232 7.16 -49.42 5.02
CA GLY A 232 6.27 -48.39 5.54
C GLY A 232 6.96 -47.32 6.40
N ILE A 233 8.21 -47.54 6.84
CA ILE A 233 8.97 -46.56 7.63
C ILE A 233 9.52 -45.43 6.74
N ASN A 234 10.02 -45.77 5.55
CA ASN A 234 10.53 -44.79 4.59
C ASN A 234 10.01 -45.13 3.19
N LEU A 235 8.98 -44.39 2.76
CA LEU A 235 8.25 -44.65 1.51
C LEU A 235 9.14 -44.58 0.27
N LEU A 236 10.11 -43.67 0.25
CA LEU A 236 11.02 -43.52 -0.88
C LEU A 236 12.02 -44.69 -0.93
N HIS A 237 12.50 -45.15 0.23
CA HIS A 237 13.33 -46.34 0.34
C HIS A 237 12.58 -47.59 -0.14
N ASP A 238 11.33 -47.77 0.28
CA ASP A 238 10.50 -48.92 -0.15
C ASP A 238 10.30 -48.95 -1.67
N ARG A 239 10.12 -47.77 -2.28
CA ARG A 239 10.07 -47.64 -3.74
C ARG A 239 11.39 -48.03 -4.38
N ALA A 240 12.53 -47.63 -3.81
CA ALA A 240 13.85 -47.99 -4.34
C ALA A 240 14.19 -49.47 -4.19
N MET A 241 13.74 -50.13 -3.13
CA MET A 241 13.81 -51.59 -2.97
C MET A 241 13.02 -52.31 -4.08
N LYS A 242 11.98 -51.66 -4.64
CA LYS A 242 11.22 -52.14 -5.82
C LYS A 242 11.79 -51.67 -7.17
N GLY A 243 12.98 -51.08 -7.19
CA GLY A 243 13.66 -50.64 -8.41
C GLY A 243 13.52 -49.16 -8.79
N TYR A 244 12.81 -48.34 -8.01
CA TYR A 244 12.73 -46.89 -8.27
C TYR A 244 14.09 -46.20 -8.13
N ARG A 245 14.41 -45.29 -9.05
CA ARG A 245 15.58 -44.41 -9.00
C ARG A 245 15.12 -42.98 -9.28
N GLY A 246 15.57 -42.03 -8.47
CA GLY A 246 15.02 -40.68 -8.43
C GLY A 246 15.43 -39.95 -7.17
N ALA A 247 15.01 -38.69 -7.05
CA ALA A 247 15.14 -37.93 -5.82
C ALA A 247 13.78 -37.42 -5.35
N GLY A 248 13.69 -37.09 -4.06
CA GLY A 248 12.50 -36.55 -3.46
C GLY A 248 12.65 -36.33 -1.96
N ILE A 249 11.63 -35.70 -1.37
CA ILE A 249 11.55 -35.52 0.07
C ILE A 249 10.98 -36.82 0.68
N THR A 250 11.62 -37.31 1.74
CA THR A 250 11.14 -38.45 2.51
C THR A 250 11.48 -38.25 3.99
N THR A 251 10.87 -39.08 4.84
CA THR A 251 11.24 -39.16 6.25
C THR A 251 12.12 -40.39 6.43
N ASN A 252 13.30 -40.20 6.99
CA ASN A 252 14.19 -41.33 7.27
C ASN A 252 13.74 -42.11 8.52
N ALA A 253 14.39 -43.23 8.81
CA ALA A 253 14.04 -44.10 9.94
C ALA A 253 14.19 -43.45 11.33
N HIS A 254 14.83 -42.27 11.43
CA HIS A 254 14.94 -41.49 12.66
C HIS A 254 13.89 -40.37 12.77
N GLY A 255 12.93 -40.32 11.85
CA GLY A 255 11.89 -39.28 11.86
C GLY A 255 12.35 -37.92 11.31
N VAL A 256 13.52 -37.86 10.67
CA VAL A 256 14.04 -36.62 10.08
C VAL A 256 13.59 -36.52 8.63
N GLU A 257 12.94 -35.39 8.29
CA GLU A 257 12.61 -35.04 6.91
C GLU A 257 13.88 -34.65 6.14
N GLU A 258 14.15 -35.35 5.05
CA GLU A 258 15.34 -35.18 4.24
C GLU A 258 15.03 -35.20 2.75
N ILE A 259 15.89 -34.55 1.97
CA ILE A 259 15.93 -34.68 0.52
C ILE A 259 16.88 -35.83 0.22
N SER A 260 16.34 -36.93 -0.30
CA SER A 260 17.11 -38.12 -0.64
C SER A 260 17.14 -38.36 -2.15
N ALA A 261 18.30 -38.75 -2.67
CA ALA A 261 18.50 -39.22 -4.03
C ALA A 261 18.91 -40.69 -4.03
N MET A 262 18.39 -41.45 -4.99
CA MET A 262 18.56 -42.90 -5.08
C MET A 262 19.03 -43.29 -6.48
N VAL A 263 20.22 -43.86 -6.57
CA VAL A 263 20.89 -44.17 -7.85
C VAL A 263 21.42 -45.60 -7.85
N SER A 264 21.22 -46.34 -8.94
CA SER A 264 21.80 -47.68 -9.09
C SER A 264 23.32 -47.61 -9.17
N VAL A 265 23.98 -48.56 -8.54
CA VAL A 265 25.42 -48.77 -8.73
C VAL A 265 25.62 -49.62 -9.99
N PRO A 266 26.39 -49.17 -10.98
CA PRO A 266 26.62 -49.95 -12.19
C PRO A 266 27.34 -51.27 -11.89
N ASN A 267 27.00 -52.32 -12.65
CA ASN A 267 27.57 -53.67 -12.53
C ASN A 267 27.28 -54.38 -11.20
N THR A 268 26.32 -53.89 -10.42
CA THR A 268 25.82 -54.54 -9.21
C THR A 268 24.30 -54.39 -9.15
N ASP A 269 23.66 -55.15 -8.27
CA ASP A 269 22.23 -54.99 -7.94
C ASP A 269 22.00 -53.97 -6.82
N TRP A 270 23.06 -53.27 -6.40
CA TRP A 270 23.01 -52.31 -5.30
C TRP A 270 22.51 -50.95 -5.75
N PHE A 271 22.05 -50.18 -4.79
CA PHE A 271 21.78 -48.77 -4.98
C PHE A 271 22.38 -47.93 -3.86
N LEU A 272 22.74 -46.71 -4.22
CA LEU A 272 23.24 -45.69 -3.32
C LEU A 272 22.11 -44.72 -3.01
N VAL A 273 21.95 -44.42 -1.72
CA VAL A 273 21.12 -43.34 -1.21
C VAL A 273 22.04 -42.22 -0.75
N SER A 274 21.72 -40.99 -1.14
CA SER A 274 22.34 -39.76 -0.64
C SER A 274 21.25 -38.91 -0.02
N GLY A 275 21.34 -38.60 1.28
CA GLY A 275 20.30 -37.86 2.00
C GLY A 275 20.86 -36.73 2.85
N ILE A 276 20.25 -35.55 2.73
CA ILE A 276 20.54 -34.37 3.56
C ILE A 276 19.25 -33.84 4.18
N ALA A 277 19.27 -33.46 5.45
CA ALA A 277 18.09 -32.93 6.13
C ALA A 277 17.55 -31.68 5.42
N THR A 278 16.23 -31.60 5.26
CA THR A 278 15.56 -30.49 4.56
C THR A 278 15.83 -29.16 5.27
N SER A 279 15.97 -29.17 6.59
CA SER A 279 16.32 -27.99 7.40
C SER A 279 17.72 -27.46 7.12
N GLU A 280 18.66 -28.33 6.77
CA GLU A 280 20.03 -27.96 6.42
C GLU A 280 20.12 -27.52 4.96
N ALA A 281 19.55 -28.33 4.05
CA ALA A 281 19.50 -28.04 2.62
C ALA A 281 18.80 -26.71 2.30
N LEU A 282 17.71 -26.41 2.99
CA LEU A 282 16.94 -25.17 2.84
C LEU A 282 17.28 -24.13 3.91
N GLY A 283 18.37 -24.31 4.67
CA GLY A 283 18.80 -23.36 5.70
C GLY A 283 19.17 -21.98 5.14
N THR A 284 19.57 -21.91 3.86
CA THR A 284 19.76 -20.62 3.18
C THR A 284 18.42 -19.95 2.83
N VAL A 285 17.37 -20.73 2.53
CA VAL A 285 16.01 -20.21 2.29
C VAL A 285 15.45 -19.55 3.53
N SER A 286 15.64 -20.15 4.72
CA SER A 286 15.14 -19.56 5.96
C SER A 286 15.81 -18.22 6.26
N ARG A 287 17.13 -18.11 6.06
CA ARG A 287 17.86 -16.83 6.19
C ARG A 287 17.36 -15.77 5.20
N VAL A 288 17.13 -16.17 3.94
CA VAL A 288 16.58 -15.27 2.91
C VAL A 288 15.17 -14.83 3.29
N ARG A 289 14.32 -15.75 3.77
CA ARG A 289 12.96 -15.45 4.26
C ARG A 289 13.00 -14.45 5.42
N ASP A 290 13.87 -14.64 6.39
CA ASP A 290 13.97 -13.74 7.55
C ASP A 290 14.47 -12.35 7.14
N TYR A 291 15.44 -12.29 6.22
CA TYR A 291 15.89 -11.04 5.60
C TYR A 291 14.74 -10.32 4.87
N LEU A 292 13.96 -11.05 4.07
CA LEU A 292 12.80 -10.52 3.35
C LEU A 292 11.72 -10.03 4.31
N LEU A 293 11.43 -10.76 5.39
CA LEU A 293 10.46 -10.36 6.41
C LEU A 293 10.87 -9.03 7.06
N ARG A 294 12.13 -8.92 7.51
CA ARG A 294 12.66 -7.69 8.11
C ARG A 294 12.55 -6.50 7.16
N ASN A 295 12.96 -6.66 5.91
CA ASN A 295 12.85 -5.58 4.91
C ASN A 295 11.41 -5.26 4.53
N THR A 296 10.52 -6.25 4.52
CA THR A 296 9.09 -6.03 4.28
C THR A 296 8.47 -5.20 5.40
N ILE A 297 8.81 -5.49 6.66
CA ILE A 297 8.35 -4.68 7.80
C ILE A 297 8.85 -3.24 7.69
N LEU A 298 10.15 -3.04 7.40
CA LEU A 298 10.72 -1.70 7.23
C LEU A 298 10.06 -0.90 6.09
N THR A 299 9.79 -1.55 4.96
CA THR A 299 9.12 -0.92 3.82
C THR A 299 7.65 -0.60 4.11
N ILE A 300 6.92 -1.47 4.83
CA ILE A 300 5.56 -1.18 5.31
C ILE A 300 5.56 0.05 6.22
N ILE A 301 6.49 0.13 7.18
CA ILE A 301 6.60 1.28 8.09
C ILE A 301 6.87 2.56 7.30
N LEU A 302 7.79 2.52 6.35
CA LEU A 302 8.10 3.67 5.48
C LEU A 302 6.90 4.12 4.66
N LEU A 303 6.20 3.19 4.01
CA LEU A 303 4.99 3.50 3.22
C LEU A 303 3.85 4.03 4.09
N LEU A 304 3.67 3.49 5.29
CA LEU A 304 2.69 3.98 6.25
C LEU A 304 3.02 5.41 6.70
N LEU A 305 4.30 5.70 6.96
CA LEU A 305 4.74 7.05 7.34
C LEU A 305 4.51 8.04 6.20
N ILE A 306 4.85 7.66 4.96
CA ILE A 306 4.56 8.46 3.75
C ILE A 306 3.05 8.70 3.63
N LEU A 307 2.21 7.66 3.79
CA LEU A 307 0.76 7.76 3.72
C LEU A 307 0.19 8.72 4.79
N LEU A 308 0.66 8.61 6.03
CA LEU A 308 0.26 9.44 7.16
C LEU A 308 0.75 10.89 7.05
N VAL A 309 1.79 11.18 6.26
CA VAL A 309 2.29 12.55 6.03
C VAL A 309 1.64 13.17 4.80
N VAL A 310 1.66 12.47 3.66
CA VAL A 310 1.23 12.98 2.35
C VAL A 310 -0.27 13.19 2.30
N VAL A 311 -1.09 12.23 2.75
CA VAL A 311 -2.56 12.33 2.64
C VAL A 311 -3.12 13.50 3.46
N PRO A 312 -2.72 13.72 4.73
CA PRO A 312 -3.13 14.92 5.45
C PRO A 312 -2.56 16.19 4.83
N PHE A 313 -1.33 16.16 4.30
CA PHE A 313 -0.73 17.33 3.66
C PHE A 313 -1.55 17.79 2.44
N THR A 314 -1.96 16.87 1.57
CA THR A 314 -2.74 17.18 0.35
C THR A 314 -4.18 17.59 0.65
N LEU A 315 -4.82 17.02 1.69
CA LEU A 315 -6.21 17.33 2.04
C LEU A 315 -6.39 18.49 3.04
N ARG A 316 -5.29 19.00 3.61
CA ARG A 316 -5.29 20.15 4.55
C ARG A 316 -5.94 21.41 3.96
N PRO A 317 -5.66 21.84 2.71
CA PRO A 317 -6.30 23.03 2.14
C PRO A 317 -7.83 22.88 2.03
N LEU A 318 -8.29 21.70 1.59
CA LEU A 318 -9.72 21.40 1.46
C LEU A 318 -10.43 21.46 2.83
N THR A 319 -9.87 20.83 3.86
CA THR A 319 -10.46 20.85 5.21
C THR A 319 -10.51 22.25 5.83
N LYS A 320 -9.51 23.10 5.56
CA LYS A 320 -9.54 24.52 5.95
C LYS A 320 -10.63 25.28 5.20
N ALA A 321 -10.69 25.12 3.88
CA ALA A 321 -11.69 25.76 3.02
C ALA A 321 -13.12 25.40 3.42
N THR A 322 -13.42 24.11 3.67
CA THR A 322 -14.74 23.66 4.14
C THR A 322 -15.13 24.29 5.47
N ARG A 323 -14.23 24.34 6.46
CA ARG A 323 -14.50 24.97 7.77
C ARG A 323 -14.76 26.47 7.65
N GLN A 324 -14.04 27.15 6.75
CA GLN A 324 -14.23 28.57 6.53
C GLN A 324 -15.59 28.83 5.83
N ALA A 325 -15.95 28.02 4.83
CA ALA A 325 -17.25 28.10 4.17
C ALA A 325 -18.42 27.80 5.13
N GLU A 326 -18.29 26.80 6.00
CA GLU A 326 -19.32 26.45 7.01
C GLU A 326 -19.53 27.59 8.03
N LYS A 327 -18.46 28.28 8.44
CA LYS A 327 -18.58 29.49 9.26
C LYS A 327 -19.31 30.62 8.55
N MET A 328 -19.05 30.81 7.25
CA MET A 328 -19.73 31.83 6.45
C MET A 328 -21.22 31.51 6.26
N SER A 329 -21.57 30.25 5.98
CA SER A 329 -22.97 29.85 5.79
C SER A 329 -23.82 29.99 7.05
N HIS A 330 -23.20 29.83 8.23
CA HIS A 330 -23.88 30.03 9.52
C HIS A 330 -23.85 31.49 10.02
N GLY A 331 -23.32 32.43 9.23
CA GLY A 331 -23.21 33.83 9.63
C GLY A 331 -22.18 34.10 10.75
N LEU A 332 -21.32 33.12 11.06
CA LEU A 332 -20.26 33.24 12.07
C LEU A 332 -19.00 33.94 11.53
N ALA A 333 -18.93 34.17 10.22
CA ALA A 333 -17.86 34.89 9.55
C ALA A 333 -18.39 35.62 8.31
N PRO A 334 -17.81 36.77 7.92
CA PRO A 334 -18.20 37.48 6.71
C PRO A 334 -17.78 36.72 5.45
N LEU A 335 -18.50 36.97 4.35
CA LEU A 335 -18.14 36.48 3.01
C LEU A 335 -16.76 37.02 2.62
N ALA A 336 -15.78 36.12 2.53
CA ALA A 336 -14.40 36.43 2.20
C ALA A 336 -13.79 35.30 1.36
N PRO A 337 -12.75 35.57 0.56
CA PRO A 337 -12.08 34.55 -0.23
C PRO A 337 -11.55 33.41 0.65
N LEU A 338 -11.78 32.18 0.22
CA LEU A 338 -11.21 30.99 0.84
C LEU A 338 -9.70 30.95 0.57
N ALA A 339 -8.93 30.71 1.62
CA ALA A 339 -7.48 30.57 1.52
C ALA A 339 -7.08 29.24 0.89
N GLY A 340 -5.96 29.21 0.16
CA GLY A 340 -5.40 27.99 -0.42
C GLY A 340 -5.72 27.76 -1.90
N ALA A 341 -6.02 28.81 -2.66
CA ALA A 341 -5.98 28.81 -4.12
C ALA A 341 -4.52 28.61 -4.58
N GLY A 342 -4.07 27.34 -4.59
CA GLY A 342 -2.76 26.91 -5.09
C GLY A 342 -2.87 26.23 -6.45
N GLN A 343 -1.78 25.58 -6.88
CA GLN A 343 -1.78 24.71 -8.06
C GLN A 343 -2.37 23.33 -7.72
N GLY A 344 -3.07 22.70 -8.67
CA GLY A 344 -3.75 21.40 -8.51
C GLY A 344 -5.27 21.51 -8.40
N GLU A 345 -5.95 20.36 -8.41
CA GLU A 345 -7.41 20.23 -8.52
C GLU A 345 -8.14 20.93 -7.37
N VAL A 346 -7.59 20.85 -6.15
CA VAL A 346 -8.14 21.52 -4.96
C VAL A 346 -8.06 23.05 -5.11
N GLY A 347 -6.98 23.57 -5.67
CA GLY A 347 -6.81 25.02 -5.87
C GLY A 347 -7.74 25.57 -6.95
N VAL A 348 -7.96 24.80 -8.03
CA VAL A 348 -8.94 25.15 -9.08
C VAL A 348 -10.35 25.22 -8.49
N LEU A 349 -10.74 24.25 -7.66
CA LEU A 349 -12.03 24.25 -6.99
C LEU A 349 -12.20 25.46 -6.05
N ILE A 350 -11.20 25.77 -5.23
CA ILE A 350 -11.21 26.94 -4.34
C ILE A 350 -11.35 28.24 -5.15
N SER A 351 -10.64 28.34 -6.28
CA SER A 351 -10.70 29.52 -7.15
C SER A 351 -12.08 29.69 -7.81
N ALA A 352 -12.70 28.59 -8.25
CA ALA A 352 -14.06 28.61 -8.78
C ALA A 352 -15.07 29.04 -7.70
N PHE A 353 -14.92 28.55 -6.47
CA PHE A 353 -15.76 28.96 -5.36
C PHE A 353 -15.60 30.44 -5.00
N ASN A 354 -14.36 30.96 -4.99
CA ASN A 354 -14.10 32.37 -4.74
C ASN A 354 -14.77 33.27 -5.79
N ARG A 355 -14.72 32.91 -7.08
CA ARG A 355 -15.44 33.63 -8.14
C ARG A 355 -16.95 33.67 -7.89
N LEU A 356 -17.53 32.56 -7.47
CA LEU A 356 -18.96 32.50 -7.13
C LEU A 356 -19.30 33.38 -5.91
N LEU A 357 -18.44 33.39 -4.89
CA LEU A 357 -18.61 34.27 -3.72
C LEU A 357 -18.56 35.75 -4.11
N ASP A 358 -17.64 36.13 -5.00
CA ASP A 358 -17.52 37.51 -5.47
C ASP A 358 -18.79 37.93 -6.23
N THR A 359 -19.29 37.11 -7.15
CA THR A 359 -20.55 37.37 -7.85
C THR A 359 -21.74 37.51 -6.90
N LEU A 360 -21.85 36.65 -5.87
CA LEU A 360 -22.91 36.77 -4.87
C LEU A 360 -22.83 38.09 -4.09
N LYS A 361 -21.60 38.52 -3.74
CA LYS A 361 -21.38 39.77 -3.01
C LYS A 361 -21.75 40.99 -3.86
N GLU A 362 -21.40 40.99 -5.14
CA GLU A 362 -21.77 42.05 -6.09
C GLU A 362 -23.29 42.14 -6.23
N GLN A 363 -23.97 41.00 -6.46
CA GLN A 363 -25.43 40.95 -6.54
C GLN A 363 -26.11 41.44 -5.25
N GLN A 364 -25.59 41.09 -4.09
CA GLN A 364 -26.13 41.55 -2.81
C GLN A 364 -25.99 43.08 -2.66
N GLN A 365 -24.88 43.66 -3.13
CA GLN A 365 -24.68 45.12 -3.12
C GLN A 365 -25.62 45.83 -4.09
N GLU A 366 -25.81 45.29 -5.30
CA GLU A 366 -26.76 45.83 -6.28
C GLU A 366 -28.20 45.79 -5.77
N LEU A 367 -28.64 44.66 -5.22
CA LEU A 367 -29.96 44.52 -4.62
C LEU A 367 -30.16 45.50 -3.46
N SER A 368 -29.14 45.68 -2.60
CA SER A 368 -29.20 46.65 -1.50
C SER A 368 -29.32 48.10 -2.00
N ARG A 369 -28.60 48.47 -3.07
CA ARG A 369 -28.72 49.78 -3.70
C ARG A 369 -30.12 49.98 -4.28
N ALA A 370 -30.61 49.03 -5.06
CA ALA A 370 -31.93 49.07 -5.68
C ALA A 370 -33.07 49.14 -4.64
N ALA A 371 -32.93 48.48 -3.49
CA ALA A 371 -33.95 48.51 -2.43
C ALA A 371 -34.02 49.84 -1.66
N ASN A 372 -32.92 50.60 -1.60
CA ASN A 372 -32.78 51.74 -0.68
C ASN A 372 -32.57 53.11 -1.36
N HIS A 373 -32.28 53.16 -2.66
CA HIS A 373 -32.06 54.40 -3.41
C HIS A 373 -33.05 54.53 -4.58
N ASP A 374 -33.35 55.77 -4.96
CA ASP A 374 -34.13 56.10 -6.14
C ASP A 374 -33.28 55.87 -7.39
N SER A 375 -33.84 55.15 -8.36
CA SER A 375 -33.13 54.71 -9.56
C SER A 375 -32.67 55.86 -10.47
N LEU A 376 -33.37 57.01 -10.45
CA LEU A 376 -33.07 58.14 -11.32
C LEU A 376 -32.06 59.11 -10.69
N THR A 377 -32.25 59.44 -9.41
CA THR A 377 -31.48 60.49 -8.72
C THR A 377 -30.38 59.96 -7.81
N ALA A 378 -30.34 58.63 -7.58
CA ALA A 378 -29.48 57.97 -6.60
C ALA A 378 -29.64 58.48 -5.15
N LEU A 379 -30.64 59.31 -4.87
CA LEU A 379 -30.98 59.73 -3.51
C LEU A 379 -31.60 58.57 -2.72
N PRO A 380 -31.54 58.59 -1.39
CA PRO A 380 -32.41 57.77 -0.55
C PRO A 380 -33.84 57.74 -1.06
N ASN A 381 -34.39 56.55 -1.22
CA ASN A 381 -35.81 56.40 -1.55
C ASN A 381 -36.68 56.51 -0.28
N ARG A 382 -37.99 56.40 -0.45
CA ARG A 382 -38.98 56.43 0.65
C ARG A 382 -38.62 55.46 1.80
N ARG A 383 -38.11 54.27 1.49
CA ARG A 383 -37.74 53.26 2.50
C ARG A 383 -36.54 53.71 3.33
N LEU A 384 -35.45 54.14 2.67
CA LEU A 384 -34.24 54.59 3.38
C LEU A 384 -34.49 55.89 4.16
N LEU A 385 -35.32 56.80 3.63
CA LEU A 385 -35.74 58.00 4.37
C LEU A 385 -36.49 57.64 5.65
N ALA A 386 -37.46 56.74 5.60
CA ALA A 386 -38.25 56.35 6.77
C ALA A 386 -37.35 55.78 7.88
N ASP A 387 -36.35 54.97 7.51
CA ASP A 387 -35.37 54.43 8.45
C ASP A 387 -34.49 55.51 9.08
N ARG A 388 -33.99 56.45 8.26
CA ARG A 388 -33.22 57.62 8.72
C ARG A 388 -34.05 58.52 9.64
N LEU A 389 -35.32 58.75 9.32
CA LEU A 389 -36.24 59.55 10.12
C LEU A 389 -36.49 58.91 11.50
N ARG A 390 -36.76 57.59 11.56
CA ARG A 390 -36.92 56.87 12.83
C ARG A 390 -35.66 56.92 13.69
N THR A 391 -34.49 56.78 13.07
CA THR A 391 -33.20 56.91 13.74
C THR A 391 -33.01 58.32 14.30
N ALA A 392 -33.28 59.35 13.50
CA ALA A 392 -33.18 60.74 13.90
C ALA A 392 -34.16 61.10 15.04
N LEU A 393 -35.40 60.60 15.00
CA LEU A 393 -36.39 60.78 16.09
C LEU A 393 -35.88 60.16 17.40
N THR A 394 -35.31 58.96 17.33
CA THR A 394 -34.74 58.28 18.51
C THR A 394 -33.56 59.05 19.09
N GLN A 395 -32.68 59.58 18.24
CA GLN A 395 -31.54 60.41 18.68
C GLN A 395 -32.00 61.74 19.27
N SER A 396 -32.98 62.39 18.64
CA SER A 396 -33.60 63.64 19.08
C SER A 396 -34.17 63.51 20.49
N GLY A 397 -34.94 62.44 20.75
CA GLY A 397 -35.50 62.17 22.09
C GLY A 397 -34.45 61.90 23.17
N ARG A 398 -33.27 61.36 22.82
CA ARG A 398 -32.17 61.09 23.76
C ARG A 398 -31.29 62.31 24.03
N ASN A 399 -31.03 63.12 23.01
CA ASN A 399 -30.04 64.20 23.06
C ASN A 399 -30.67 65.57 23.32
N HIS A 400 -32.00 65.65 23.53
CA HIS A 400 -32.76 66.89 23.65
C HIS A 400 -32.51 67.88 22.50
N LYS A 401 -32.20 67.34 21.31
CA LYS A 401 -32.11 68.10 20.05
C LYS A 401 -33.41 67.93 19.29
N THR A 402 -33.74 68.87 18.41
CA THR A 402 -34.89 68.78 17.53
C THR A 402 -34.46 68.37 16.12
N LEU A 403 -35.42 67.90 15.34
CA LEU A 403 -35.28 67.68 13.90
C LEU A 403 -36.38 68.41 13.15
N ALA A 404 -36.16 68.67 11.87
CA ALA A 404 -37.18 69.19 10.98
C ALA A 404 -37.27 68.34 9.71
N LEU A 405 -38.49 68.03 9.32
CA LEU A 405 -38.80 67.31 8.09
C LEU A 405 -39.45 68.29 7.12
N LEU A 406 -38.80 68.56 5.98
CA LEU A 406 -39.30 69.42 4.93
C LEU A 406 -39.75 68.57 3.74
N PHE A 407 -41.05 68.53 3.48
CA PHE A 407 -41.64 67.91 2.31
C PHE A 407 -41.72 68.93 1.18
N ILE A 408 -41.21 68.59 0.01
CA ILE A 408 -41.03 69.49 -1.13
C ILE A 408 -41.74 68.87 -2.35
N ASP A 409 -42.61 69.64 -2.97
CA ASP A 409 -43.24 69.31 -4.25
C ASP A 409 -42.86 70.40 -5.26
N LEU A 410 -42.45 70.00 -6.47
CA LEU A 410 -42.06 70.94 -7.51
C LEU A 410 -43.30 71.53 -8.20
N ASP A 411 -43.47 72.84 -8.06
CA ASP A 411 -44.55 73.54 -8.73
C ASP A 411 -44.28 73.62 -10.24
N HIS A 412 -45.31 73.34 -11.03
CA HIS A 412 -45.28 73.41 -12.50
C HIS A 412 -44.27 72.45 -13.16
N PHE A 413 -43.95 71.33 -12.53
CA PHE A 413 -43.11 70.30 -13.14
C PHE A 413 -43.80 69.55 -14.30
N LYS A 414 -45.10 69.24 -14.18
CA LYS A 414 -45.85 68.53 -15.23
C LYS A 414 -45.78 69.20 -16.63
N PRO A 415 -45.97 70.53 -16.76
CA PRO A 415 -45.74 71.23 -18.02
C PRO A 415 -44.35 71.02 -18.66
N VAL A 416 -43.30 70.79 -17.86
CA VAL A 416 -41.96 70.48 -18.39
C VAL A 416 -41.98 69.13 -19.10
N ASN A 417 -42.55 68.10 -18.49
CA ASN A 417 -42.73 66.79 -19.12
C ASN A 417 -43.61 66.88 -20.38
N ASP A 418 -44.71 67.63 -20.30
CA ASP A 418 -45.67 67.75 -21.39
C ASP A 418 -45.08 68.52 -22.60
N THR A 419 -44.11 69.41 -22.37
CA THR A 419 -43.50 70.26 -23.42
C THR A 419 -42.20 69.68 -23.98
N LEU A 420 -41.34 69.12 -23.12
CA LEU A 420 -39.96 68.70 -23.46
C LEU A 420 -39.77 67.18 -23.42
N GLY A 421 -40.80 66.43 -23.02
CA GLY A 421 -40.74 64.98 -22.86
C GLY A 421 -40.19 64.54 -21.50
N HIS A 422 -40.41 63.25 -21.20
CA HIS A 422 -40.04 62.66 -19.92
C HIS A 422 -38.53 62.60 -19.68
N GLU A 423 -37.70 62.41 -20.72
CA GLU A 423 -36.23 62.40 -20.57
C GLU A 423 -35.68 63.76 -20.11
N ALA A 424 -36.23 64.85 -20.63
CA ALA A 424 -35.89 66.20 -20.18
C ALA A 424 -36.33 66.41 -18.72
N GLY A 425 -37.55 66.00 -18.36
CA GLY A 425 -38.02 66.05 -16.97
C GLY A 425 -37.18 65.20 -16.00
N ASP A 426 -36.69 64.04 -16.44
CA ASP A 426 -35.79 63.21 -15.65
C ASP A 426 -34.45 63.92 -15.39
N THR A 427 -33.91 64.59 -16.40
CA THR A 427 -32.72 65.44 -16.27
C THR A 427 -32.96 66.59 -15.29
N VAL A 428 -34.14 67.21 -15.32
CA VAL A 428 -34.54 68.23 -14.33
C VAL A 428 -34.52 67.67 -12.92
N LEU A 429 -35.11 66.50 -12.70
CA LEU A 429 -35.18 65.89 -11.37
C LEU A 429 -33.79 65.56 -10.83
N GLN A 430 -32.86 65.14 -11.70
CA GLN A 430 -31.45 64.96 -11.35
C GLN A 430 -30.76 66.29 -10.97
N MET A 431 -31.02 67.37 -11.72
CA MET A 431 -30.51 68.71 -11.40
C MET A 431 -31.08 69.23 -10.09
N VAL A 432 -32.38 69.03 -9.83
CA VAL A 432 -33.05 69.36 -8.56
C VAL A 432 -32.39 68.60 -7.42
N ALA A 433 -32.24 67.27 -7.54
CA ALA A 433 -31.58 66.43 -6.55
C ALA A 433 -30.18 66.97 -6.21
N LYS A 434 -29.38 67.28 -7.23
CA LYS A 434 -28.04 67.85 -7.06
C LYS A 434 -28.06 69.22 -6.36
N ARG A 435 -28.99 70.11 -6.73
CA ARG A 435 -29.16 71.43 -6.09
C ARG A 435 -29.53 71.29 -4.62
N LEU A 436 -30.47 70.39 -4.29
CA LEU A 436 -30.91 70.14 -2.92
C LEU A 436 -29.76 69.57 -2.08
N VAL A 437 -29.05 68.54 -2.56
CA VAL A 437 -27.92 67.93 -1.84
C VAL A 437 -26.81 68.94 -1.57
N ASN A 438 -26.45 69.76 -2.56
CA ASN A 438 -25.39 70.77 -2.41
C ASN A 438 -25.76 71.90 -1.44
N LYS A 439 -27.05 72.08 -1.13
CA LYS A 439 -27.53 73.16 -0.28
C LYS A 439 -27.65 72.76 1.20
N VAL A 440 -27.86 71.48 1.47
CA VAL A 440 -28.00 70.96 2.84
C VAL A 440 -26.64 70.58 3.42
N ARG A 441 -26.57 70.37 4.74
CA ARG A 441 -25.33 69.94 5.40
C ARG A 441 -25.13 68.44 5.19
N GLU A 442 -23.90 67.95 5.37
CA GLU A 442 -23.60 66.51 5.32
C GLU A 442 -24.38 65.69 6.37
N SER A 443 -24.74 66.33 7.50
CA SER A 443 -25.57 65.72 8.55
C SER A 443 -27.06 65.61 8.19
N ASP A 444 -27.49 66.29 7.13
CA ASP A 444 -28.89 66.32 6.68
C ASP A 444 -29.08 65.32 5.55
N SER A 445 -30.31 64.84 5.37
CA SER A 445 -30.62 63.83 4.34
C SER A 445 -31.62 64.39 3.34
N VAL A 446 -31.27 64.33 2.05
CA VAL A 446 -32.22 64.54 0.95
C VAL A 446 -32.70 63.19 0.46
N ALA A 447 -34.00 63.05 0.20
CA ALA A 447 -34.61 61.85 -0.34
C ALA A 447 -35.59 62.21 -1.46
N ARG A 448 -35.81 61.28 -2.39
CA ARG A 448 -36.89 61.38 -3.39
C ARG A 448 -37.91 60.28 -3.13
N LEU A 449 -39.18 60.67 -3.03
CA LEU A 449 -40.26 59.72 -2.73
C LEU A 449 -40.88 59.10 -3.98
N GLY A 450 -40.78 59.81 -5.10
CA GLY A 450 -41.34 59.46 -6.40
C GLY A 450 -41.79 60.73 -7.13
N GLY A 451 -41.93 60.67 -8.46
CA GLY A 451 -42.37 61.81 -9.26
C GLY A 451 -41.50 63.05 -9.02
N ASP A 452 -42.13 64.14 -8.62
CA ASP A 452 -41.56 65.45 -8.29
C ASP A 452 -41.48 65.73 -6.77
N GLU A 453 -41.66 64.71 -5.93
CA GLU A 453 -41.64 64.84 -4.48
C GLU A 453 -40.26 64.55 -3.88
N PHE A 454 -39.73 65.54 -3.16
CA PHE A 454 -38.48 65.45 -2.40
C PHE A 454 -38.72 65.69 -0.92
N VAL A 455 -37.86 65.13 -0.09
CA VAL A 455 -37.87 65.38 1.35
C VAL A 455 -36.47 65.74 1.81
N VAL A 456 -36.37 66.76 2.66
CA VAL A 456 -35.15 67.11 3.38
C VAL A 456 -35.37 66.88 4.86
N LEU A 457 -34.56 66.01 5.46
CA LEU A 457 -34.52 65.75 6.89
C LEU A 457 -33.33 66.50 7.49
N LEU A 458 -33.61 67.51 8.31
CA LEU A 458 -32.64 68.25 9.09
C LEU A 458 -32.52 67.63 10.47
N THR A 459 -31.28 67.38 10.92
CA THR A 459 -31.02 66.78 12.22
C THR A 459 -30.20 67.70 13.12
N ASN A 460 -30.19 67.43 14.42
CA ASN A 460 -29.41 68.17 15.43
C ASN A 460 -29.69 69.68 15.49
N LEU A 461 -30.95 70.07 15.36
CA LEU A 461 -31.39 71.46 15.52
C LEU A 461 -31.55 71.81 17.00
N ASP A 462 -31.28 73.08 17.35
CA ASP A 462 -31.54 73.61 18.69
C ASP A 462 -33.00 74.02 18.81
N ASP A 463 -33.70 73.56 19.86
CA ASP A 463 -35.16 73.73 20.03
C ASP A 463 -35.64 75.18 19.84
N MET A 464 -34.92 76.14 20.43
CA MET A 464 -35.27 77.58 20.34
C MET A 464 -35.15 78.17 18.92
N THR A 465 -34.32 77.59 18.06
CA THR A 465 -34.02 78.12 16.72
C THR A 465 -34.46 77.19 15.59
N ALA A 466 -35.00 76.01 15.91
CA ALA A 466 -35.34 74.97 14.96
C ALA A 466 -36.32 75.44 13.89
N GLN A 467 -37.36 76.17 14.30
CA GLN A 467 -38.36 76.70 13.37
C GLN A 467 -37.77 77.74 12.43
N ALA A 468 -37.10 78.75 12.97
CA ALA A 468 -36.46 79.78 12.16
C ALA A 468 -35.41 79.20 11.21
N THR A 469 -34.67 78.16 11.64
CA THR A 469 -33.67 77.47 10.82
C THR A 469 -34.32 76.69 9.68
N ALA A 470 -35.38 75.93 9.97
CA ALA A 470 -36.13 75.17 8.98
C ALA A 470 -36.84 76.08 7.96
N GLU A 471 -37.46 77.18 8.41
CA GLU A 471 -38.10 78.18 7.54
C GLU A 471 -37.07 78.91 6.68
N LYS A 472 -35.92 79.29 7.25
CA LYS A 472 -34.83 79.91 6.51
C LYS A 472 -34.35 78.99 5.40
N LEU A 473 -34.05 77.72 5.72
CA LEU A 473 -33.62 76.77 4.71
C LEU A 473 -34.71 76.53 3.66
N ALA A 474 -35.97 76.35 4.05
CA ALA A 474 -37.06 76.16 3.10
C ALA A 474 -37.18 77.34 2.11
N ASN A 475 -37.08 78.58 2.58
CA ASN A 475 -37.08 79.76 1.70
C ASN A 475 -35.85 79.83 0.78
N GLU A 476 -34.68 79.44 1.30
CA GLU A 476 -33.47 79.33 0.49
C GLU A 476 -33.58 78.23 -0.58
N LEU A 477 -34.20 77.09 -0.27
CA LEU A 477 -34.48 76.00 -1.21
C LEU A 477 -35.47 76.44 -2.29
N ILE A 478 -36.54 77.15 -1.93
CA ILE A 478 -37.50 77.70 -2.89
C ILE A 478 -36.79 78.68 -3.84
N SER A 479 -35.95 79.57 -3.31
CA SER A 479 -35.19 80.53 -4.11
C SER A 479 -34.18 79.84 -5.02
N LEU A 480 -33.52 78.79 -4.52
CA LEU A 480 -32.59 77.96 -5.29
C LEU A 480 -33.30 77.24 -6.45
N LEU A 481 -34.49 76.69 -6.21
CA LEU A 481 -35.27 75.98 -7.23
C LEU A 481 -35.91 76.94 -8.25
N LYS A 482 -36.07 78.23 -7.92
CA LYS A 482 -36.44 79.29 -8.87
C LYS A 482 -35.30 79.73 -9.77
N THR A 483 -34.05 79.34 -9.51
CA THR A 483 -32.97 79.63 -10.47
C THR A 483 -33.23 78.84 -11.77
N PRO A 484 -33.10 79.45 -12.96
CA PRO A 484 -33.45 78.78 -14.20
C PRO A 484 -32.68 77.47 -14.39
N PHE A 485 -33.33 76.48 -14.97
CA PHE A 485 -32.73 75.22 -15.40
C PHE A 485 -32.54 75.30 -16.92
N GLU A 486 -31.36 74.94 -17.39
CA GLU A 486 -31.03 74.92 -18.81
C GLU A 486 -30.97 73.48 -19.30
N ILE A 487 -31.80 73.14 -20.27
CA ILE A 487 -31.82 71.84 -20.96
C ILE A 487 -31.95 72.12 -22.45
N ASP A 488 -31.04 71.58 -23.26
CA ASP A 488 -31.04 71.70 -24.73
C ASP A 488 -31.20 73.15 -25.25
N GLY A 489 -30.59 74.12 -24.55
CA GLY A 489 -30.64 75.54 -24.90
C GLY A 489 -31.94 76.26 -24.54
N GLN A 490 -32.89 75.58 -23.89
CA GLN A 490 -34.11 76.17 -23.36
C GLN A 490 -33.99 76.41 -21.85
N SER A 491 -34.48 77.56 -21.39
CA SER A 491 -34.45 77.96 -19.98
C SER A 491 -35.85 77.93 -19.40
N PHE A 492 -36.05 77.23 -18.30
CA PHE A 492 -37.32 77.19 -17.58
C PHE A 492 -37.13 77.39 -16.08
N THR A 493 -38.17 77.87 -15.44
CA THR A 493 -38.20 78.17 -14.01
C THR A 493 -39.20 77.24 -13.35
N LEU A 494 -38.77 76.53 -12.31
CA LEU A 494 -39.66 75.75 -11.45
C LEU A 494 -39.97 76.55 -10.19
N GLY A 495 -41.14 76.31 -9.62
CA GLY A 495 -41.40 76.67 -8.24
C GLY A 495 -41.22 75.46 -7.33
N ALA A 496 -41.31 75.69 -6.03
CA ALA A 496 -41.43 74.62 -5.06
C ALA A 496 -42.37 75.06 -3.95
N SER A 497 -43.23 74.15 -3.53
CA SER A 497 -44.08 74.31 -2.36
C SER A 497 -43.52 73.40 -1.26
N ILE A 498 -43.30 73.97 -0.07
CA ILE A 498 -42.64 73.24 1.03
C ILE A 498 -43.52 73.21 2.29
N GLY A 499 -43.69 72.03 2.86
CA GLY A 499 -44.32 71.82 4.16
C GLY A 499 -43.30 71.31 5.16
N GLY A 500 -43.18 71.96 6.32
CA GLY A 500 -42.18 71.62 7.32
C GLY A 500 -42.78 71.25 8.67
N VAL A 501 -42.30 70.19 9.28
CA VAL A 501 -42.68 69.80 10.66
C VAL A 501 -41.45 69.68 11.53
N ILE A 502 -41.49 70.32 12.69
CA ILE A 502 -40.41 70.27 13.70
C ILE A 502 -40.83 69.34 14.82
N SER A 503 -39.94 68.43 15.22
CA SER A 503 -40.21 67.49 16.30
C SER A 503 -39.02 67.36 17.25
N GLY A 504 -39.33 67.22 18.54
CA GLY A 504 -38.38 66.84 19.60
C GLY A 504 -38.33 65.33 19.86
N GLY A 505 -38.89 64.50 18.97
CA GLY A 505 -38.78 63.04 19.06
C GLY A 505 -39.93 62.31 19.77
N THR A 506 -41.03 62.98 20.10
CA THR A 506 -42.18 62.38 20.82
C THR A 506 -43.27 61.80 19.91
N HIS A 507 -43.15 61.96 18.59
CA HIS A 507 -44.17 61.56 17.60
C HIS A 507 -43.61 60.52 16.62
N ASP A 508 -44.48 59.74 15.98
CA ASP A 508 -44.06 58.71 15.02
C ASP A 508 -43.64 59.29 13.67
N ALA A 509 -42.73 58.61 12.97
CA ALA A 509 -42.24 59.01 11.66
C ALA A 509 -43.36 59.20 10.61
N ASN A 510 -44.41 58.36 10.65
CA ASN A 510 -45.53 58.47 9.72
C ASN A 510 -46.34 59.74 9.96
N ASP A 511 -46.54 60.13 11.22
CA ASP A 511 -47.26 61.35 11.58
C ASP A 511 -46.53 62.59 11.06
N LEU A 512 -45.20 62.65 11.23
CA LEU A 512 -44.39 63.75 10.69
C LEU A 512 -44.47 63.83 9.17
N MET A 513 -44.35 62.70 8.48
CA MET A 513 -44.46 62.65 7.01
C MET A 513 -45.83 63.15 6.55
N HIS A 514 -46.90 62.70 7.20
CA HIS A 514 -48.27 63.09 6.88
C HIS A 514 -48.53 64.58 7.14
N TRP A 515 -48.10 65.10 8.28
CA TRP A 515 -48.23 66.51 8.61
C TRP A 515 -47.42 67.41 7.68
N ALA A 516 -46.19 67.00 7.32
CA ALA A 516 -45.36 67.77 6.40
C ALA A 516 -45.98 67.83 5.00
N ASP A 517 -46.53 66.71 4.51
CA ASP A 517 -47.31 66.64 3.27
C ASP A 517 -48.55 67.55 3.31
N GLN A 518 -49.34 67.50 4.39
CA GLN A 518 -50.50 68.39 4.57
C GLN A 518 -50.12 69.88 4.56
N LEU A 519 -49.02 70.25 5.23
CA LEU A 519 -48.52 71.63 5.25
C LEU A 519 -48.01 72.07 3.89
N MET A 520 -47.39 71.16 3.12
CA MET A 520 -46.94 71.40 1.75
C MET A 520 -48.16 71.64 0.84
N TYR A 521 -49.20 70.83 0.97
CA TYR A 521 -50.44 71.01 0.21
C TYR A 521 -51.11 72.35 0.54
N ARG A 522 -51.12 72.76 1.83
CA ARG A 522 -51.59 74.10 2.24
C ARG A 522 -50.75 75.22 1.64
N ALA A 523 -49.42 75.05 1.56
CA ALA A 523 -48.53 76.01 0.92
C ALA A 523 -48.86 76.17 -0.58
N LYS A 524 -49.14 75.04 -1.25
CA LYS A 524 -49.55 74.98 -2.65
C LYS A 524 -50.89 75.70 -2.87
N ALA A 525 -51.89 75.39 -2.05
CA ALA A 525 -53.23 75.98 -2.11
C ALA A 525 -53.25 77.50 -1.82
N ALA A 526 -52.35 77.99 -0.96
CA ALA A 526 -52.25 79.41 -0.67
C ALA A 526 -51.68 80.24 -1.84
N GLY A 527 -51.18 79.60 -2.90
CA GLY A 527 -50.70 80.24 -4.12
C GLY A 527 -49.25 79.89 -4.49
N ARG A 528 -48.76 78.71 -4.09
CA ARG A 528 -47.46 78.12 -4.47
C ARG A 528 -46.22 78.93 -4.09
N GLY A 529 -45.03 78.37 -4.37
CA GLY A 529 -43.75 79.08 -4.26
C GLY A 529 -43.41 79.61 -2.87
N ARG A 530 -43.85 78.91 -1.81
CA ARG A 530 -43.74 79.30 -0.39
C ARG A 530 -43.59 78.09 0.51
N CYS A 531 -43.23 78.33 1.76
CA CYS A 531 -43.18 77.30 2.79
C CYS A 531 -44.21 77.53 3.91
N ILE A 532 -44.69 76.45 4.52
CA ILE A 532 -45.39 76.49 5.81
C ILE A 532 -44.68 75.51 6.75
N VAL A 533 -44.10 76.03 7.82
CA VAL A 533 -43.43 75.22 8.84
C VAL A 533 -44.16 75.37 10.17
N ARG A 534 -44.39 74.26 10.88
CA ARG A 534 -45.07 74.22 12.18
C ARG A 534 -44.38 73.26 13.14
N GLN A 535 -44.63 73.44 14.44
CA GLN A 535 -44.21 72.44 15.42
C GLN A 535 -45.18 71.26 15.42
N ALA A 536 -44.66 70.04 15.61
CA ALA A 536 -45.48 68.83 15.67
C ALA A 536 -46.58 68.91 16.74
N ARG A 537 -46.30 69.56 17.89
CA ARG A 537 -47.28 69.79 18.97
C ARG A 537 -48.49 70.64 18.56
N GLU A 538 -48.40 71.38 17.46
CA GLU A 538 -49.48 72.24 16.93
C GLU A 538 -50.35 71.50 15.90
N MET A 539 -49.97 70.29 15.50
CA MET A 539 -50.65 69.52 14.45
C MET A 539 -51.71 68.53 15.00
N GLY A 540 -51.76 68.34 16.33
CA GLY A 540 -52.62 67.38 17.02
C GLY A 540 -53.67 68.00 17.95
N ALA A 541 -54.01 69.28 17.76
CA ALA A 541 -55.08 69.97 18.50
C ALA A 541 -56.30 70.23 17.62
#